data_AF-A0ABD5LPS2-F1
#
_entry.id   AF-A0ABD5LPS2-F1
#
_cell.length_a   1.000
_cell.length_b   1.000
_cell.length_c   1.000
_cell.angle_alpha   90.00
_cell.angle_beta   90.00
_cell.angle_gamma   90.00
#
_symmetry.space_group_name_H-M   'P 1'
#
loop_
_entity.id
_entity.type
_entity.pdbx_description
1 polymer ?
#
loop_
_entity_poly.entity_id
_entity_poly.type
_entity_poly.pdbx_seq_one_letter_code
_entity_poly.pdbx_strand_id
1 'polypeptide(L)'
;MTYPRIKTLTIDSHDDEPPLKWRMIDLEGRAYYLALDICPLYGLGADSDGDFRTALTAEGIDFIESRVDNQGEIIGPVLLITQGDHERLAASAVKRLAA
;
A
#
# COMPACT_ATOMS: atom_id res chain seq x y z
N MET A 1 21.26 -10.19 -6.93
CA MET A 1 20.04 -10.18 -6.09
C MET A 1 18.92 -9.64 -6.97
N THR A 2 17.83 -10.38 -7.11
CA THR A 2 16.66 -9.96 -7.90
C THR A 2 15.66 -9.34 -6.94
N TYR A 3 15.38 -8.04 -7.09
CA TYR A 3 14.35 -7.37 -6.29
C TYR A 3 12.96 -7.79 -6.79
N PRO A 4 11.96 -7.92 -5.92
CA PRO A 4 10.59 -8.24 -6.34
C PRO A 4 10.04 -7.12 -7.24
N ARG A 5 9.40 -7.52 -8.34
CA ARG A 5 8.93 -6.57 -9.36
C ARG A 5 7.53 -6.07 -9.06
N ILE A 6 7.34 -4.75 -9.18
CA ILE A 6 6.03 -4.12 -9.09
C ILE A 6 5.15 -4.56 -10.26
N LYS A 7 3.91 -4.92 -9.91
CA LYS A 7 2.76 -5.06 -10.78
C LYS A 7 1.82 -3.91 -10.45
N THR A 8 1.46 -3.12 -11.45
CA THR A 8 0.57 -1.96 -11.27
C THR A 8 -0.82 -2.30 -11.80
N LEU A 9 -1.84 -2.11 -10.97
CA LEU A 9 -3.23 -2.05 -11.37
C LEU A 9 -3.63 -0.57 -11.43
N THR A 10 -4.15 -0.14 -12.57
CA THR A 10 -4.71 1.20 -12.74
C THR A 10 -6.21 1.08 -12.93
N ILE A 11 -6.99 1.79 -12.14
CA ILE A 11 -8.44 1.89 -12.26
C ILE A 11 -8.74 3.29 -12.79
N ASP A 12 -9.20 3.34 -14.03
CA ASP A 12 -9.60 4.57 -14.71
C ASP A 12 -11.11 4.75 -14.51
N SER A 13 -11.48 5.67 -13.63
CA SER A 13 -12.86 6.02 -13.30
C SER A 13 -13.22 7.28 -14.07
N HIS A 14 -14.40 7.31 -14.71
CA HIS A 14 -14.84 8.49 -15.46
C HIS A 14 -14.98 9.76 -14.61
N ASP A 15 -15.15 9.60 -13.30
CA ASP A 15 -15.43 10.70 -12.37
C ASP A 15 -14.23 11.10 -11.49
N ASP A 16 -13.14 10.33 -11.49
CA ASP A 16 -11.98 10.56 -10.61
C ASP A 16 -10.70 10.86 -11.42
N GLU A 17 -10.21 12.10 -11.31
CA GLU A 17 -8.89 12.49 -11.81
C GLU A 17 -7.98 12.90 -10.64
N PRO A 18 -6.79 12.29 -10.48
CA PRO A 18 -6.14 11.30 -11.35
C PRO A 18 -6.64 9.85 -11.17
N PRO A 19 -6.41 8.94 -12.15
CA PRO A 19 -6.75 7.53 -12.04
C PRO A 19 -6.14 6.88 -10.80
N LEU A 20 -6.91 5.99 -10.18
CA LEU A 20 -6.46 5.24 -9.02
C LEU A 20 -5.39 4.23 -9.43
N LYS A 21 -4.28 4.19 -8.69
CA LYS A 21 -3.16 3.27 -8.95
C LYS A 21 -2.86 2.45 -7.72
N TRP A 22 -2.84 1.13 -7.87
CA TRP A 22 -2.40 0.18 -6.84
C TRP A 22 -1.20 -0.59 -7.34
N ARG A 23 -0.06 -0.44 -6.65
CA ARG A 23 1.12 -1.25 -6.89
C ARG A 23 1.16 -2.39 -5.89
N MET A 24 1.42 -3.58 -6.43
CA MET A 24 1.61 -4.80 -5.67
C MET A 24 2.88 -5.51 -6.10
N ILE A 25 3.43 -6.33 -5.22
CA ILE A 25 4.49 -7.27 -5.54
C ILE A 25 4.04 -8.68 -5.15
N ASP A 26 4.68 -9.68 -5.76
CA ASP A 26 4.58 -11.06 -5.33
C ASP A 26 5.85 -11.41 -4.56
N LEU A 27 5.69 -11.90 -3.33
CA LEU A 27 6.76 -12.47 -2.52
C LEU A 27 6.34 -13.88 -2.09
N GLU A 28 7.06 -14.88 -2.58
CA GLU A 28 6.85 -16.29 -2.24
C GLU A 28 5.39 -16.75 -2.46
N GLY A 29 4.74 -16.27 -3.53
CA GLY A 29 3.35 -16.60 -3.85
C GLY A 29 2.31 -15.86 -3.01
N ARG A 30 2.71 -14.84 -2.25
CA ARG A 30 1.82 -13.94 -1.51
C ARG A 30 1.87 -12.55 -2.12
N ALA A 31 0.68 -11.97 -2.33
CA ALA A 31 0.55 -10.60 -2.77
C ALA A 31 0.76 -9.62 -1.60
N TYR A 32 1.62 -8.64 -1.84
CA TYR A 32 1.84 -7.51 -0.96
C TYR A 32 1.55 -6.20 -1.69
N TYR A 33 0.90 -5.26 -1.01
CA TYR A 33 0.53 -3.97 -1.55
C TYR A 33 1.44 -2.89 -0.98
N LEU A 34 1.79 -1.90 -1.80
CA LEU A 34 2.54 -0.74 -1.31
C LEU A 34 1.63 0.11 -0.41
N ALA A 35 2.06 0.35 0.83
CA ALA A 35 1.29 1.13 1.79
C ALA A 35 1.00 2.56 1.29
N LEU A 36 1.94 3.14 0.54
CA LEU A 36 1.83 4.47 -0.07
C LEU A 36 0.61 4.61 -1.01
N ASP A 37 0.20 3.51 -1.66
CA ASP A 37 -0.94 3.52 -2.57
C ASP A 37 -2.26 3.22 -1.84
N ILE A 38 -2.20 2.48 -0.72
CA ILE A 38 -3.39 1.98 0.00
C ILE A 38 -3.81 2.89 1.15
N CYS A 39 -2.87 3.34 1.98
CA CYS A 39 -3.16 4.11 3.19
C CYS A 39 -3.92 5.42 2.92
N PRO A 40 -3.57 6.22 1.89
CA PRO A 40 -4.33 7.43 1.57
C PRO A 40 -5.80 7.18 1.22
N LEU A 41 -6.12 6.03 0.61
CA LEU A 41 -7.50 5.67 0.23
C LEU A 41 -8.41 5.48 1.43
N TYR A 42 -7.80 5.16 2.57
CA TYR A 42 -8.48 4.99 3.85
C TYR A 42 -8.29 6.19 4.77
N GLY A 43 -7.80 7.33 4.25
CA GLY A 43 -7.63 8.55 5.00
C GLY A 43 -6.58 8.47 6.11
N LEU A 44 -5.61 7.56 5.99
CA LEU A 44 -4.48 7.50 6.91
C LEU A 44 -3.44 8.59 6.56
N GLY A 45 -2.87 9.20 7.59
CA GLY A 45 -1.83 10.22 7.44
C GLY A 45 -0.45 9.60 7.24
N ALA A 46 0.35 10.23 6.38
CA ALA A 46 1.75 9.88 6.22
C ALA A 46 2.60 10.49 7.34
N ASP A 47 3.71 9.82 7.66
CA ASP A 47 4.76 10.34 8.53
C ASP A 47 5.58 11.41 7.81
N SER A 48 6.50 12.08 8.53
CA SER A 48 7.28 13.20 7.98
C SER A 48 8.17 12.84 6.79
N ASP A 49 8.49 11.57 6.64
CA ASP A 49 9.28 11.01 5.54
C ASP A 49 8.40 10.50 4.37
N GLY A 50 7.08 10.64 4.48
CA GLY A 50 6.12 10.20 3.47
C GLY A 50 5.76 8.71 3.55
N ASP A 51 6.23 7.99 4.59
CA ASP A 51 5.80 6.62 4.88
C ASP A 51 4.50 6.60 5.71
N PHE A 52 4.00 5.40 6.05
CA PHE A 52 2.76 5.24 6.83
C PHE A 52 2.97 4.38 8.08
N ARG A 53 4.21 4.34 8.58
CA ARG A 53 4.61 3.40 9.63
C ARG A 53 3.84 3.63 10.92
N THR A 54 3.71 4.87 11.35
CA THR A 54 2.94 5.24 12.55
C THR A 54 1.46 4.92 12.39
N ALA A 55 0.87 5.24 11.23
CA ALA A 55 -0.53 4.99 10.95
C ALA A 55 -0.87 3.49 10.91
N LEU A 56 -0.05 2.68 10.23
CA LEU A 56 -0.22 1.23 10.18
C LEU A 56 -0.08 0.59 11.56
N THR A 57 0.90 1.05 12.35
CA THR A 57 1.10 0.57 13.72
C THR A 57 -0.11 0.90 14.61
N ALA A 58 -0.68 2.11 14.48
CA ALA A 58 -1.87 2.51 15.22
C ALA A 58 -3.13 1.69 14.84
N GLU A 59 -3.22 1.23 13.60
CA GLU A 59 -4.28 0.34 13.10
C GLU A 59 -4.02 -1.15 13.44
N GLY A 60 -2.88 -1.47 14.06
CA GLY A 60 -2.50 -2.86 14.37
C GLY A 60 -2.29 -3.71 13.11
N ILE A 61 -1.75 -3.08 12.06
CA ILE A 61 -1.46 -3.69 10.78
C ILE A 61 0.02 -4.00 10.68
N ASP A 62 0.33 -5.26 10.39
CA ASP A 62 1.70 -5.70 10.16
C ASP A 62 2.16 -5.26 8.76
N PHE A 63 3.43 -4.85 8.68
CA PHE A 63 4.07 -4.48 7.43
C PHE A 63 5.52 -4.96 7.40
N ILE A 64 6.06 -5.08 6.19
CA ILE A 64 7.48 -5.34 5.96
C ILE A 64 8.11 -4.21 5.17
N GLU A 65 9.42 -4.04 5.32
CA GLU A 65 10.21 -3.15 4.46
C GLU A 65 10.89 -3.94 3.36
N SER A 66 10.79 -3.47 2.12
CA SER A 66 11.56 -4.04 1.01
C SER A 66 12.00 -2.97 0.03
N ARG A 67 13.08 -3.27 -0.70
CA ARG A 67 13.36 -2.62 -1.98
C ARG A 67 12.64 -3.38 -3.08
N VAL A 68 12.10 -2.67 -4.07
CA VAL A 68 11.29 -3.25 -5.14
C VAL A 68 11.76 -2.71 -6.50
N ASP A 69 11.60 -3.52 -7.54
CA ASP A 69 11.92 -3.17 -8.92
C ASP A 69 10.69 -2.57 -9.60
N ASN A 70 10.78 -1.29 -9.96
CA ASN A 70 9.83 -0.57 -10.79
C ASN A 70 10.36 -0.44 -12.22
N GLN A 71 10.25 -1.51 -13.01
CA GLN A 71 10.62 -1.52 -14.43
C GLN A 71 12.10 -1.16 -14.69
N GLY A 72 13.00 -1.65 -13.85
CA GLY A 72 14.45 -1.41 -13.91
C GLY A 72 14.96 -0.37 -12.93
N GLU A 73 14.06 0.43 -12.33
CA GLU A 73 14.40 1.34 -11.24
C GLU A 73 14.18 0.66 -9.89
N ILE A 74 15.20 0.62 -9.03
CA ILE A 74 15.06 0.07 -7.68
C ILE A 74 14.64 1.18 -6.72
N ILE A 75 13.47 1.04 -6.12
CA ILE A 75 12.92 2.00 -5.17
C ILE A 75 12.83 1.39 -3.76
N GLY A 76 12.94 2.24 -2.73
CA GLY A 76 12.72 1.87 -1.32
C GLY A 76 13.90 2.14 -0.37
N PRO A 77 13.77 1.75 0.91
CA PRO A 77 12.76 0.84 1.45
C PRO A 77 11.33 1.40 1.36
N VAL A 78 10.39 0.56 0.93
CA VAL A 78 8.95 0.84 0.93
C VAL A 78 8.24 -0.08 1.92
N LEU A 79 7.16 0.42 2.53
CA LEU A 79 6.29 -0.38 3.40
C LEU A 79 5.33 -1.21 2.56
N LEU A 80 5.21 -2.49 2.91
CA LEU A 80 4.40 -3.47 2.22
C LEU A 80 3.45 -4.15 3.20
N ILE A 81 2.17 -4.20 2.86
CA ILE A 81 1.13 -4.86 3.66
C ILE A 81 0.55 -6.05 2.90
N THR A 82 0.08 -7.06 3.62
CA THR A 82 -0.56 -8.22 2.99
C THR A 82 -1.95 -7.86 2.43
N GLN A 83 -2.50 -8.71 1.56
CA GLN A 83 -3.90 -8.59 1.15
C GLN A 83 -4.87 -8.64 2.36
N GLY A 84 -4.63 -9.54 3.31
CA GLY A 84 -5.49 -9.65 4.49
C GLY A 84 -5.46 -8.39 5.35
N ASP A 85 -4.30 -7.75 5.47
CA ASP A 85 -4.18 -6.48 6.18
C ASP A 85 -4.79 -5.29 5.42
N HIS A 86 -4.70 -5.31 4.09
CA HIS A 86 -5.44 -4.36 3.25
C HIS A 86 -6.96 -4.47 3.50
N GLU A 87 -7.52 -5.68 3.55
CA GLU A 87 -8.93 -5.92 3.87
C GLU A 87 -9.30 -5.45 5.28
N ARG A 88 -8.41 -5.64 6.27
CA ARG A 88 -8.57 -5.13 7.63
C ARG A 88 -8.59 -3.60 7.68
N LEU A 89 -7.71 -2.94 6.93
CA LEU A 89 -7.69 -1.48 6.81
C LEU A 89 -9.00 -0.95 6.21
N ALA A 90 -9.50 -1.59 5.15
CA ALA A 90 -10.78 -1.23 4.56
C ALA A 90 -11.92 -1.31 5.59
N ALA A 91 -11.96 -2.40 6.38
CA ALA A 91 -12.95 -2.57 7.43
C ALA A 91 -12.82 -1.52 8.56
N SER A 92 -11.59 -1.14 8.92
CA SER A 92 -11.33 -0.07 9.89
C SER A 92 -11.80 1.29 9.38
N ALA A 93 -11.51 1.61 8.11
CA ALA A 93 -11.93 2.86 7.48
C ALA A 93 -13.46 3.02 7.47
N VAL A 94 -14.21 1.95 7.16
CA VAL A 94 -15.68 1.96 7.21
C VAL A 94 -16.17 2.25 8.62
N LYS A 95 -15.55 1.67 9.66
CA LYS A 95 -15.92 1.96 11.05
C LYS A 95 -15.68 3.43 11.42
N ARG A 96 -14.61 4.05 10.92
CA ARG A 96 -14.31 5.47 11.14
C ARG A 96 -15.32 6.41 10.49
N LEU A 97 -15.91 6.03 9.35
CA LEU A 97 -16.95 6.80 8.67
C LEU A 97 -18.33 6.71 9.35
N ALA A 98 -18.57 5.64 10.11
CA ALA A 98 -19.84 5.39 10.79
C ALA A 98 -19.90 5.92 12.23
N ALA A 99 -18.80 6.49 12.75
CA ALA A 99 -18.66 7.04 14.09
C ALA A 99 -18.85 8.56 14.10
#